data_AF-A0A847IAD7-F1
#
_entry.id   AF-A0A847IAD7-F1
#
_cell.length_a   1.000
_cell.length_b   1.000
_cell.length_c   1.000
_cell.angle_alpha   90.00
_cell.angle_beta   90.00
_cell.angle_gamma   90.00
#
_symmetry.space_group_name_H-M   'P 1'
#
loop_
_entity.id
_entity.type
_entity.pdbx_description
1 polymer ?
#
loop_
_entity_poly.entity_id
_entity_poly.type
_entity_poly.pdbx_seq_one_letter_code
_entity_poly.pdbx_strand_id
1 'polypeptide(L)'
;MIRGHDVLVTDDPGAEAFALPARHGGIVMSSGALALLDGDELDAVLAHEQAHLSQRHHLIAALSLHIGRVLRPIPFIRAATAAIPLYLEIAADDAARNRAGTRPLVSALLRLRTHSAASSTSQAGVLHAVGPHRIRTLLREDPAPRSRTTILATSAQSMILVLLSTAVAVPWLVAITTGCT
;
A
#
# COMPACT_ATOMS: atom_id res chain seq x y z
N MET A 1 14.89 17.11 8.81
CA MET A 1 15.31 16.81 7.42
C MET A 1 16.38 15.72 7.42
N ILE A 2 16.04 14.52 6.96
CA ILE A 2 16.98 13.41 6.75
C ILE A 2 17.01 13.14 5.24
N ARG A 3 18.19 13.28 4.61
CA ARG A 3 18.41 13.03 3.17
C ARG A 3 17.37 13.72 2.24
N GLY A 4 16.93 14.92 2.62
CA GLY A 4 15.96 15.71 1.84
C GLY A 4 14.48 15.43 2.15
N HIS A 5 14.19 14.60 3.14
CA HIS A 5 12.83 14.29 3.58
C HIS A 5 12.54 14.86 4.97
N ASP A 6 11.31 15.37 5.17
CA ASP A 6 10.79 15.70 6.49
C ASP A 6 10.40 14.41 7.20
N VAL A 7 11.27 14.01 8.14
CA VAL A 7 11.14 12.78 8.92
C VAL A 7 11.00 13.13 10.39
N LEU A 8 9.90 12.70 11.00
CA LEU A 8 9.71 12.70 12.44
C LEU A 8 10.39 11.45 13.03
N VAL A 9 11.29 11.66 13.98
CA VAL A 9 12.00 10.55 14.64
C VAL A 9 11.35 10.26 15.99
N THR A 10 10.92 9.02 16.20
CA THR A 10 10.41 8.54 17.48
C THR A 10 11.52 7.81 18.22
N ASP A 11 11.65 8.08 19.52
CA ASP A 11 12.60 7.35 20.37
C ASP A 11 12.02 5.98 20.76
N ASP A 12 12.21 5.01 19.86
CA ASP A 12 11.76 3.62 20.01
C ASP A 12 12.87 2.69 19.50
N PRO A 13 13.33 1.72 20.32
CA PRO A 13 14.34 0.75 19.90
C PRO A 13 13.83 -0.25 18.85
N GLY A 14 12.52 -0.40 18.66
CA GLY A 14 11.93 -1.12 17.53
C GLY A 14 12.35 -0.49 16.20
N ALA A 15 12.43 -1.28 15.13
CA ALA A 15 12.81 -0.79 13.81
C ALA A 15 11.56 -0.60 12.93
N GLU A 16 10.95 0.58 13.02
CA GLU A 16 9.71 0.92 12.33
C GLU A 16 9.86 2.18 11.49
N ALA A 17 9.25 2.15 10.30
CA ALA A 17 9.10 3.29 9.42
C ALA A 17 7.68 3.27 8.84
N PHE A 18 7.01 4.42 8.81
CA PHE A 18 5.68 4.54 8.22
C PHE A 18 5.35 5.99 7.85
N ALA A 19 4.56 6.15 6.80
CA ALA A 19 3.99 7.42 6.40
C ALA A 19 2.67 7.73 7.15
N LEU A 20 2.51 8.98 7.54
CA LEU A 20 1.27 9.58 8.00
C LEU A 20 0.85 10.69 7.03
N PRO A 21 -0.46 10.98 6.87
CA PRO A 21 -0.89 12.09 6.02
C PRO A 21 -0.09 13.36 6.34
N ALA A 22 0.41 14.08 5.34
CA ALA A 22 1.41 15.14 5.51
C ALA A 22 1.06 16.17 6.62
N ARG A 23 -0.23 16.49 6.80
CA ARG A 23 -0.73 17.36 7.87
C ARG A 23 -0.52 16.84 9.31
N HIS A 24 -0.17 15.57 9.47
CA HIS A 24 0.00 14.88 10.75
C HIS A 24 1.44 14.38 10.97
N GLY A 25 2.43 14.88 10.22
CA GLY A 25 3.84 14.59 10.48
C GLY A 25 4.62 13.91 9.35
N GLY A 26 3.97 13.53 8.25
CA GLY A 26 4.68 13.01 7.06
C GLY A 26 5.33 11.65 7.33
N ILE A 27 6.62 11.52 7.07
CA ILE A 27 7.35 10.27 7.28
C ILE A 27 7.73 10.17 8.76
N VAL A 28 7.41 9.06 9.40
CA VAL A 28 7.81 8.75 10.78
C VAL A 28 8.77 7.57 10.76
N MET A 29 9.86 7.66 11.54
CA MET A 29 10.85 6.60 11.64
C MET A 29 11.34 6.47 13.09
N SER A 30 11.56 5.26 13.56
CA SER A 30 12.10 5.04 14.89
C SER A 30 13.62 5.23 14.94
N SER A 31 14.15 5.52 16.13
CA SER A 31 15.59 5.54 16.39
C SER A 31 16.23 4.17 16.10
N GLY A 32 15.53 3.06 16.39
CA GLY A 32 15.95 1.71 16.02
C GLY A 32 16.06 1.48 14.50
N ALA A 33 15.14 2.02 13.70
CA ALA A 33 15.21 1.90 12.24
C ALA A 33 16.40 2.69 11.66
N LEU A 34 16.64 3.91 12.17
CA LEU A 34 17.78 4.74 11.76
C LEU A 34 19.13 4.12 12.14
N ALA A 35 19.20 3.44 13.28
CA ALA A 35 20.42 2.74 13.70
C ALA A 35 20.64 1.43 12.92
N LEU A 36 19.56 0.81 12.46
CA LEU A 36 19.60 -0.46 11.75
C LEU A 36 20.04 -0.27 10.29
N LEU A 37 19.41 0.64 9.55
CA LEU A 37 19.56 0.75 8.10
C LEU A 37 20.85 1.47 7.70
N ASP A 38 21.51 0.96 6.66
CA ASP A 38 22.61 1.69 6.01
C ASP A 38 22.10 2.83 5.11
N GLY A 39 23.02 3.56 4.47
CA GLY A 39 22.67 4.74 3.68
C GLY A 39 21.77 4.46 2.47
N ASP A 40 22.02 3.37 1.75
CA ASP A 40 21.26 3.02 0.54
C ASP A 40 19.92 2.37 0.92
N GLU A 41 19.92 1.58 2.00
CA GLU A 41 18.72 1.01 2.60
C GLU A 41 17.79 2.10 3.12
N LEU A 42 18.34 3.11 3.80
CA LEU A 42 17.57 4.26 4.29
C LEU A 42 16.98 5.08 3.13
N ASP A 43 17.74 5.31 2.06
CA ASP A 43 17.22 5.98 0.86
C ASP A 43 16.07 5.19 0.21
N ALA A 44 16.16 3.86 0.20
CA ALA A 44 15.11 3.00 -0.31
C ALA A 44 13.83 3.09 0.54
N VAL A 45 13.95 3.05 1.86
CA VAL A 45 12.81 3.17 2.78
C VAL A 45 12.19 4.57 2.70
N LEU A 46 12.99 5.63 2.66
CA LEU A 46 12.48 6.99 2.50
C LEU A 46 11.75 7.17 1.16
N ALA A 47 12.25 6.59 0.08
CA ALA A 47 11.57 6.61 -1.21
C ALA A 47 10.23 5.84 -1.17
N HIS A 48 10.17 4.72 -0.44
CA HIS A 48 8.94 3.95 -0.20
C HIS A 48 7.91 4.76 0.59
N GLU A 49 8.30 5.33 1.74
CA GLU A 49 7.39 6.13 2.57
C GLU A 49 6.94 7.42 1.87
N GLN A 50 7.84 8.06 1.11
CA GLN A 50 7.48 9.21 0.30
C GLN A 50 6.47 8.85 -0.81
N ALA A 51 6.51 7.62 -1.34
CA ALA A 51 5.52 7.16 -2.31
C ALA A 51 4.12 7.10 -1.68
N HIS A 52 3.98 6.64 -0.44
CA HIS A 52 2.70 6.65 0.28
C HIS A 52 2.11 8.06 0.42
N LEU A 53 2.96 9.07 0.68
CA LEU A 53 2.53 10.46 0.79
C LEU A 53 2.15 11.07 -0.56
N SER A 54 3.07 10.97 -1.54
CA SER A 54 2.92 11.60 -2.86
C SER A 54 1.77 11.00 -3.66
N GLN A 55 1.55 9.69 -3.55
CA GLN A 55 0.46 8.97 -4.22
C GLN A 55 -0.81 8.87 -3.35
N ARG A 56 -0.82 9.50 -2.17
CA ARG A 56 -1.97 9.60 -1.27
C ARG A 56 -2.57 8.23 -0.90
N HIS A 57 -1.72 7.23 -0.69
CA HIS A 57 -2.13 5.85 -0.39
C HIS A 57 -3.06 5.78 0.84
N HIS A 58 -2.86 6.65 1.84
CA HIS A 58 -3.76 6.74 3.00
C HIS A 58 -5.22 7.07 2.63
N LEU A 59 -5.43 7.97 1.66
CA LEU A 59 -6.78 8.33 1.21
C LEU A 59 -7.42 7.19 0.42
N ILE A 60 -6.65 6.55 -0.45
CA ILE A 60 -7.12 5.41 -1.24
C ILE A 60 -7.52 4.26 -0.31
N ALA A 61 -6.68 3.94 0.67
CA ALA A 61 -6.96 2.92 1.68
C ALA A 61 -8.19 3.26 2.55
N ALA A 62 -8.33 4.52 2.96
CA ALA A 62 -9.50 4.97 3.73
C ALA A 62 -10.79 4.86 2.91
N LEU A 63 -10.75 5.27 1.64
CA LEU A 63 -11.90 5.18 0.74
C LEU A 63 -12.26 3.72 0.45
N SER A 64 -11.27 2.86 0.16
CA SER A 64 -11.52 1.44 -0.08
C SER A 64 -12.14 0.76 1.13
N LEU A 65 -11.69 1.11 2.33
CA LEU A 65 -12.26 0.61 3.58
C LEU A 65 -13.69 1.11 3.78
N HIS A 66 -13.97 2.38 3.49
CA HIS A 66 -15.32 2.94 3.57
C HIS A 66 -16.27 2.26 2.58
N ILE A 67 -15.87 2.15 1.31
CA ILE A 67 -16.65 1.45 0.26
C ILE A 67 -16.88 -0.01 0.64
N GLY A 68 -15.85 -0.70 1.12
CA GLY A 68 -15.94 -2.10 1.53
C GLY A 68 -16.88 -2.33 2.72
N ARG A 69 -17.08 -1.32 3.57
CA ARG A 69 -18.07 -1.34 4.66
C ARG A 69 -19.49 -1.11 4.16
N VAL A 70 -19.70 -0.09 3.32
CA VAL A 70 -21.03 0.28 2.81
C VAL A 70 -21.58 -0.77 1.85
N LEU A 71 -20.73 -1.30 0.97
CA LEU A 71 -21.11 -2.24 -0.09
C LEU A 71 -20.63 -3.67 0.18
N ARG A 72 -20.45 -4.00 1.47
CA ARG A 72 -19.97 -5.31 1.96
C ARG A 72 -20.71 -6.54 1.41
N PRO A 73 -22.05 -6.51 1.19
CA PRO A 73 -22.77 -7.68 0.68
C PRO A 73 -22.36 -8.09 -0.74
N ILE A 74 -21.81 -7.17 -1.54
CA ILE A 74 -21.43 -7.42 -2.92
C ILE A 74 -20.08 -8.14 -2.95
N PRO A 75 -20.00 -9.43 -3.33
CA PRO A 75 -18.78 -10.23 -3.20
C PRO A 75 -17.60 -9.65 -3.99
N PHE A 76 -17.88 -9.08 -5.16
CA PHE A 76 -16.88 -8.43 -6.00
C PHE A 76 -16.23 -7.22 -5.29
N ILE A 77 -17.02 -6.36 -4.67
CA ILE A 77 -16.51 -5.16 -3.98
C ILE A 77 -15.71 -5.57 -2.75
N ARG A 78 -16.15 -6.60 -2.01
CA ARG A 78 -15.38 -7.16 -0.91
C ARG A 78 -14.02 -7.68 -1.36
N ALA A 79 -13.95 -8.42 -2.47
CA ALA A 79 -12.69 -8.91 -3.02
C ALA A 79 -11.79 -7.77 -3.50
N ALA A 80 -12.35 -6.79 -4.22
CA ALA A 80 -11.61 -5.64 -4.72
C ALA A 80 -11.02 -4.80 -3.57
N THR A 81 -11.82 -4.45 -2.57
CA THR A 81 -11.39 -3.65 -1.42
C THR A 81 -10.36 -4.36 -0.55
N ALA A 82 -10.42 -5.70 -0.46
CA ALA A 82 -9.40 -6.50 0.22
C ALA A 82 -8.05 -6.55 -0.53
N ALA A 83 -8.05 -6.37 -1.86
CA ALA A 83 -6.82 -6.41 -2.67
C ALA A 83 -6.10 -5.06 -2.75
N ILE A 84 -6.82 -3.95 -2.59
CA ILE A 84 -6.27 -2.59 -2.72
C ILE A 84 -5.00 -2.36 -1.88
N PRO A 85 -4.95 -2.72 -0.57
CA PRO A 85 -3.75 -2.49 0.24
C PRO A 85 -2.50 -3.10 -0.39
N LEU A 86 -2.57 -4.33 -0.90
CA LEU A 86 -1.44 -4.99 -1.56
C LEU A 86 -0.96 -4.22 -2.80
N TYR A 87 -1.88 -3.70 -3.60
CA TYR A 87 -1.49 -2.91 -4.79
C TYR A 87 -0.83 -1.58 -4.43
N LEU A 88 -1.23 -0.95 -3.32
CA LEU A 88 -0.58 0.27 -2.83
C LEU A 88 0.87 -0.02 -2.40
N GLU A 89 1.11 -1.16 -1.75
CA GLU A 89 2.47 -1.60 -1.39
C GLU A 89 3.32 -1.87 -2.63
N ILE A 90 2.77 -2.58 -3.63
CA ILE A 90 3.47 -2.83 -4.90
C ILE A 90 3.83 -1.51 -5.60
N ALA A 91 2.91 -0.52 -5.58
CA ALA A 91 3.17 0.80 -6.16
C ALA A 91 4.25 1.58 -5.40
N ALA A 92 4.28 1.48 -4.07
CA ALA A 92 5.33 2.08 -3.25
C ALA A 92 6.69 1.40 -3.46
N ASP A 93 6.71 0.06 -3.52
CA ASP A 93 7.90 -0.73 -3.83
C ASP A 93 8.46 -0.40 -5.22
N ASP A 94 7.60 -0.30 -6.25
CA ASP A 94 8.02 0.09 -7.59
C ASP A 94 8.63 1.51 -7.61
N ALA A 95 8.06 2.46 -6.85
CA ALA A 95 8.63 3.80 -6.71
C ALA A 95 10.01 3.80 -6.03
N ALA A 96 10.15 3.04 -4.94
CA ALA A 96 11.42 2.90 -4.22
C ALA A 96 12.48 2.21 -5.08
N ARG A 97 12.12 1.14 -5.80
CA ARG A 97 13.02 0.43 -6.73
C ARG A 97 13.53 1.33 -7.84
N ASN A 98 12.67 2.18 -8.39
CA ASN A 98 13.05 3.13 -9.43
C ASN A 98 14.03 4.21 -8.91
N ARG A 99 14.01 4.52 -7.62
CA ARG A 99 14.84 5.57 -7.03
C ARG A 99 16.13 5.08 -6.38
N ALA A 100 16.08 3.99 -5.63
CA ALA A 100 17.21 3.46 -4.84
C ALA A 100 17.69 2.07 -5.32
N GLY A 101 16.96 1.44 -6.25
CA GLY A 101 17.28 0.10 -6.75
C GLY A 101 16.65 -1.03 -5.92
N THR A 102 16.59 -2.22 -6.52
CA THR A 102 15.92 -3.38 -5.90
C THR A 102 16.68 -3.96 -4.71
N ARG A 103 18.02 -4.02 -4.78
CA ARG A 103 18.83 -4.65 -3.72
C ARG A 103 18.73 -3.92 -2.38
N PRO A 104 18.92 -2.58 -2.31
CA PRO A 104 18.79 -1.86 -1.04
C PRO A 104 17.38 -1.94 -0.46
N LEU A 105 16.34 -1.87 -1.29
CA LEU A 105 14.95 -2.01 -0.83
C LEU A 105 14.69 -3.38 -0.18
N VAL A 106 15.08 -4.46 -0.86
CA VAL A 106 14.86 -5.82 -0.34
C VAL A 106 15.65 -6.04 0.95
N SER A 107 16.90 -5.57 1.00
CA SER A 107 17.73 -5.67 2.21
C SER A 107 17.09 -4.92 3.38
N ALA A 108 16.68 -3.66 3.17
CA ALA A 108 16.03 -2.83 4.16
C ALA A 108 14.75 -3.49 4.72
N LEU A 109 13.86 -3.96 3.84
CA LEU A 109 12.61 -4.62 4.24
C LEU A 109 12.86 -5.90 5.05
N LEU A 110 13.89 -6.68 4.70
CA LEU A 110 14.27 -7.87 5.46
C LEU A 110 14.77 -7.49 6.85
N ARG A 111 15.64 -6.47 6.96
CA ARG A 111 16.20 -6.02 8.25
C ARG A 111 15.13 -5.44 9.17
N LEU A 112 14.27 -4.55 8.67
CA LEU A 112 13.16 -4.00 9.45
C LEU A 112 12.26 -5.12 9.99
N ARG A 113 11.89 -6.08 9.14
CA ARG A 113 11.05 -7.21 9.52
C ARG A 113 11.70 -8.12 10.58
N THR A 114 12.98 -8.47 10.42
CA THR A 114 13.67 -9.34 11.38
C THR A 114 13.85 -8.65 12.73
N HIS A 115 14.11 -7.35 12.73
CA HIS A 115 14.28 -6.57 13.95
C HIS A 115 12.95 -6.33 14.68
N SER A 116 11.87 -5.98 13.99
CA SER A 116 10.53 -5.88 14.62
C SER A 116 10.11 -7.21 15.26
N ALA A 117 10.39 -8.35 14.61
CA ALA A 117 10.08 -9.67 15.18
C ALA A 117 10.90 -10.00 16.44
N ALA A 118 12.12 -9.48 16.56
CA ALA A 118 12.97 -9.64 17.73
C ALA A 118 12.57 -8.69 18.88
N SER A 119 12.13 -7.48 18.56
CA SER A 119 11.68 -6.48 19.54
C SER A 119 10.28 -6.75 20.07
N SER A 120 9.43 -7.49 19.32
CA SER A 120 8.06 -7.81 19.71
C SER A 120 8.00 -8.96 20.74
N THR A 121 8.46 -8.71 21.98
CA THR A 121 8.10 -9.55 23.14
C THR A 121 6.81 -9.06 23.83
N SER A 122 6.23 -7.94 23.40
CA SER A 122 5.05 -7.35 24.03
C SER A 122 4.37 -6.34 23.09
N GLN A 123 3.35 -6.77 22.34
CA GLN A 123 2.15 -6.01 21.93
C GLN A 123 1.38 -6.76 20.85
N ALA A 124 0.59 -7.76 21.28
CA ALA A 124 -0.51 -8.30 20.50
C ALA A 124 -1.67 -7.28 20.54
N GLY A 125 -1.73 -6.36 19.56
CA GLY A 125 -2.84 -5.40 19.54
C GLY A 125 -3.02 -4.54 18.29
N VAL A 126 -1.97 -4.23 17.52
CA VAL A 126 -2.09 -3.26 16.40
C VAL A 126 -1.62 -3.81 15.05
N LEU A 127 -1.06 -5.03 15.01
CA LEU A 127 -0.43 -5.60 13.80
C LEU A 127 -1.41 -6.28 12.81
N HIS A 128 -2.64 -5.78 12.65
CA HIS A 128 -3.58 -6.35 11.66
C HIS A 128 -3.35 -5.89 10.21
N ALA A 129 -2.34 -5.06 9.93
CA ALA A 129 -2.04 -4.59 8.58
C ALA A 129 -0.94 -5.37 7.83
N VAL A 130 -0.15 -6.22 8.50
CA VAL A 130 1.01 -6.91 7.90
C VAL A 130 0.85 -8.43 8.01
N GLY A 131 -0.04 -8.98 7.19
CA GLY A 131 -0.35 -10.40 7.18
C GLY A 131 0.69 -11.29 6.46
N PRO A 132 0.73 -12.61 6.76
CA PRO A 132 1.64 -13.61 6.18
C PRO A 132 1.51 -13.85 4.66
N HIS A 133 0.65 -13.10 3.97
CA HIS A 133 0.50 -13.18 2.51
C HIS A 133 1.66 -12.53 1.72
N ARG A 134 2.44 -11.60 2.29
CA ARG A 134 3.58 -10.97 1.58
C ARG A 134 4.73 -11.94 1.25
N ILE A 135 5.01 -12.90 2.13
CA ILE A 135 6.16 -13.82 1.99
C ILE A 135 5.96 -14.75 0.80
N ARG A 136 4.71 -15.13 0.50
CA ARG A 136 4.39 -16.07 -0.57
C ARG A 136 4.39 -15.41 -1.96
N THR A 137 4.24 -14.08 -2.01
CA THR A 137 4.28 -13.29 -3.24
C THR A 137 5.70 -12.88 -3.61
N LEU A 138 6.57 -12.61 -2.62
CA LEU A 138 7.98 -12.26 -2.87
C LEU A 138 8.84 -13.44 -3.35
N LEU A 139 8.37 -14.68 -3.17
CA LEU A 139 9.01 -15.89 -3.66
C LEU A 139 8.55 -16.31 -5.07
N ARG A 140 7.65 -15.55 -5.71
CA ARG A 140 7.08 -15.92 -7.00
C ARG A 140 7.27 -14.83 -8.04
N GLU A 141 8.32 -15.06 -8.84
CA GLU A 141 8.55 -14.64 -10.22
C GLU A 141 8.94 -13.19 -10.50
N ASP A 142 10.04 -13.06 -11.27
CA ASP A 142 10.59 -11.83 -11.81
C ASP A 142 9.53 -10.95 -12.48
N PRO A 143 9.50 -9.62 -12.25
CA PRO A 143 8.62 -8.73 -12.99
C PRO A 143 9.13 -8.59 -14.42
N ALA A 144 8.46 -9.29 -15.35
CA ALA A 144 8.63 -9.05 -16.77
C ALA A 144 8.37 -7.57 -17.11
N PRO A 145 9.07 -6.98 -18.10
CA PRO A 145 8.81 -5.61 -18.54
C PRO A 145 7.33 -5.47 -18.93
N ARG A 146 6.62 -4.52 -18.31
CA ARG A 146 5.20 -4.23 -18.60
C ARG A 146 5.08 -3.87 -20.08
N SER A 147 4.63 -4.83 -20.88
CA SER A 147 4.46 -4.67 -22.31
C SER A 147 3.19 -3.83 -22.58
N ARG A 148 3.10 -3.23 -23.77
CA ARG A 148 1.89 -2.50 -24.22
C ARG A 148 0.61 -3.34 -24.07
N THR A 149 0.72 -4.67 -24.14
CA THR A 149 -0.42 -5.58 -23.96
C THR A 149 -0.90 -5.63 -22.50
N THR A 150 -0.02 -5.51 -21.50
CA THR A 150 -0.42 -5.44 -20.09
C THR A 150 -1.17 -4.14 -19.77
N ILE A 151 -0.74 -3.01 -20.37
CA ILE A 151 -1.41 -1.70 -20.24
C ILE A 151 -2.80 -1.74 -20.91
N LEU A 152 -2.88 -2.29 -22.12
CA LEU A 152 -4.15 -2.44 -22.84
C LEU A 152 -5.10 -3.38 -22.09
N ALA A 153 -4.62 -4.50 -21.57
CA ALA A 153 -5.43 -5.45 -20.80
C ALA A 153 -5.97 -4.85 -19.50
N THR A 154 -5.16 -4.09 -18.76
CA THR A 154 -5.64 -3.39 -17.55
C THR A 154 -6.66 -2.30 -17.90
N SER A 155 -6.43 -1.53 -18.97
CA SER A 155 -7.40 -0.52 -19.41
C SER A 155 -8.73 -1.12 -19.89
N ALA A 156 -8.69 -2.23 -20.62
CA ALA A 156 -9.88 -2.96 -21.06
C ALA A 156 -10.65 -3.53 -19.86
N GLN A 157 -9.93 -4.09 -18.88
CA GLN A 157 -10.54 -4.61 -17.65
C GLN A 157 -11.23 -3.50 -16.85
N SER A 158 -10.60 -2.33 -16.72
CA SER A 158 -11.21 -1.16 -16.08
C SER A 158 -12.47 -0.69 -16.83
N MET A 159 -12.43 -0.69 -18.16
CA MET A 159 -13.58 -0.29 -18.98
C MET A 159 -14.74 -1.28 -18.87
N ILE A 160 -14.47 -2.59 -18.87
CA ILE A 160 -15.48 -3.63 -18.64
C ILE A 160 -16.13 -3.47 -17.26
N LEU A 161 -15.35 -3.17 -16.23
CA LEU A 161 -15.84 -2.96 -14.87
C LEU A 161 -16.76 -1.74 -14.77
N VAL A 162 -16.39 -0.62 -15.39
CA VAL A 162 -17.25 0.58 -15.46
C VAL A 162 -18.53 0.27 -16.22
N LEU A 163 -18.42 -0.38 -17.38
CA LEU A 163 -19.57 -0.72 -18.23
C LEU A 163 -20.56 -1.62 -17.47
N LEU A 164 -20.06 -2.69 -16.85
CA LEU A 164 -20.88 -3.62 -16.06
C LEU A 164 -21.53 -2.91 -14.86
N SER A 165 -20.79 -2.04 -14.16
CA SER A 165 -21.33 -1.28 -13.03
C SER A 165 -22.42 -0.30 -13.47
N THR A 166 -22.25 0.41 -14.59
CA THR A 166 -23.28 1.31 -15.13
C THR A 166 -24.51 0.54 -15.62
N ALA A 167 -24.30 -0.59 -16.30
CA ALA A 167 -25.39 -1.44 -16.79
C ALA A 167 -26.26 -2.00 -15.67
N VAL A 168 -25.70 -2.24 -14.48
CA VAL A 168 -26.45 -2.67 -13.30
C VAL A 168 -27.06 -1.48 -12.54
N ALA A 169 -26.35 -0.35 -12.42
CA ALA A 169 -26.82 0.79 -11.62
C ALA A 169 -27.95 1.58 -12.31
N VAL A 170 -27.92 1.71 -13.64
CA VAL A 170 -28.91 2.49 -14.40
C VAL A 170 -30.33 1.91 -14.30
N PRO A 171 -30.58 0.60 -14.49
CA PRO A 171 -31.92 0.02 -14.31
C PRO A 171 -32.49 0.23 -12.91
N TRP A 172 -31.65 0.15 -11.87
CA TRP A 172 -32.06 0.40 -10.49
C TRP A 172 -32.41 1.88 -10.25
N LEU A 173 -31.61 2.80 -10.77
CA LEU A 173 -31.90 4.24 -10.70
C LEU A 173 -33.19 4.60 -11.47
N VAL A 174 -33.39 4.02 -12.64
CA VAL A 174 -34.61 4.20 -13.43
C VAL A 174 -35.80 3.65 -12.64
N ALA A 175 -35.72 2.42 -12.12
CA ALA A 175 -36.80 1.81 -11.33
C ALA A 175 -37.17 2.63 -10.06
N ILE A 176 -36.18 3.22 -9.38
CA ILE A 176 -36.41 4.08 -8.21
C ILE A 176 -37.07 5.42 -8.62
N THR A 177 -36.72 5.97 -9.78
CA THR A 177 -37.19 7.30 -10.22
C THR A 177 -38.51 7.26 -10.97
N THR A 178 -38.82 6.17 -11.68
CA THR A 178 -40.10 6.05 -12.41
C THR A 178 -41.23 5.53 -11.55
N GLY A 179 -40.94 4.94 -10.38
CA GLY A 179 -41.94 4.36 -9.48
C GLY A 179 -42.61 3.10 -10.08
N CYS A 180 -43.11 2.22 -9.22
CA CYS A 180 -44.00 1.14 -9.65
C CYS A 180 -45.38 1.75 -9.94
N THR A 181 -45.73 1.95 -11.21
CA THR A 181 -47.13 2.12 -11.64
C THR A 181 -47.86 0.80 -11.57
#